data_AF-M5BLV3-F1
#
_entry.id   AF-M5BLV3-F1
#
_cell.length_a   1.000
_cell.length_b   1.000
_cell.length_c   1.000
_cell.angle_alpha   90.00
_cell.angle_beta   90.00
_cell.angle_gamma   90.00
#
_symmetry.space_group_name_H-M   'P 1'
#
loop_
_entity.id
_entity.type
_entity.pdbx_description
1 polymer ?
#
loop_
_entity_poly.entity_id
_entity_poly.type
_entity_poly.pdbx_seq_one_letter_code
_entity_poly.pdbx_strand_id
1 'polypeptide(L)'
;MSEFWVSKKRYWCKYCGISIADDAPSRQHHESGLRHKGNVDRYIRDIYKTSEKKKKDAAEEERELKRIDAAAREAIIIEHPCPASTRS
;
A
#
# COMPACT_ATOMS: atom_id res chain seq x y z
N MET A 1 41.39 8.11 -24.44
CA MET A 1 39.99 7.65 -24.49
C MET A 1 39.70 7.03 -23.13
N SER A 2 38.96 7.74 -22.28
CA SER A 2 38.65 7.29 -20.92
C SER A 2 37.79 6.03 -20.96
N GLU A 3 38.26 4.95 -20.34
CA GLU A 3 37.49 3.72 -20.16
C GLU A 3 36.22 4.02 -19.35
N PHE A 4 35.07 3.82 -19.99
CA PHE A 4 33.78 3.88 -19.33
C PHE A 4 33.57 2.56 -18.60
N TRP A 5 33.60 2.58 -17.27
CA TRP A 5 33.23 1.39 -16.50
C TRP A 5 31.71 1.27 -16.52
N VAL A 6 31.17 0.37 -17.35
CA VAL A 6 29.74 0.06 -17.39
C VAL A 6 29.46 -1.13 -16.49
N SER A 7 28.66 -0.91 -15.45
CA SER A 7 28.23 -1.98 -14.55
C SER A 7 27.33 -2.97 -15.28
N LYS A 8 27.50 -4.26 -14.99
CA LYS A 8 26.66 -5.32 -15.54
C LYS A 8 25.23 -5.13 -15.02
N LYS A 9 24.24 -5.11 -15.92
CA LYS A 9 22.82 -5.00 -15.54
C LYS A 9 22.44 -6.19 -14.66
N ARG A 10 21.73 -5.91 -13.57
CA ARG A 10 21.20 -6.92 -12.64
C ARG A 10 19.68 -6.86 -12.64
N TYR A 11 19.05 -8.01 -12.80
CA TYR A 11 17.61 -8.15 -12.71
C TYR A 11 17.18 -8.33 -11.25
N TRP A 12 16.19 -7.55 -10.81
CA TRP A 12 15.59 -7.69 -9.48
C TRP A 12 14.23 -8.38 -9.57
N CYS A 13 14.09 -9.52 -8.90
CA CYS A 13 12.81 -10.22 -8.84
C CYS A 13 11.95 -9.73 -7.66
N LYS A 14 10.80 -9.14 -7.98
CA LYS A 14 9.86 -8.55 -7.00
C LYS A 14 9.31 -9.57 -5.98
N TYR A 15 9.04 -10.80 -6.41
CA TYR A 15 8.42 -11.83 -5.56
C TYR A 15 9.44 -12.60 -4.71
N CYS A 16 10.69 -12.66 -5.18
CA CYS A 16 11.75 -13.44 -4.55
C CYS A 16 12.69 -12.60 -3.68
N GLY A 17 12.76 -11.29 -3.91
CA GLY A 17 13.68 -10.38 -3.21
C GLY A 17 15.15 -10.63 -3.53
N ILE A 18 15.44 -11.26 -4.67
CA ILE A 18 16.80 -11.65 -5.08
C ILE A 18 17.20 -10.85 -6.32
N SER A 19 18.48 -10.45 -6.36
CA SER A 19 19.11 -9.91 -7.56
C SER A 19 19.82 -11.01 -8.34
N ILE A 20 19.56 -11.07 -9.63
CA ILE A 20 20.06 -12.07 -10.58
C ILE A 20 20.86 -11.32 -11.66
N ALA A 21 21.81 -12.00 -12.30
CA ALA A 21 22.42 -11.46 -13.50
C ALA A 21 21.37 -11.32 -14.63
N ASP A 22 21.46 -10.26 -15.44
CA ASP A 22 20.54 -10.01 -16.56
C ASP A 22 20.86 -10.88 -17.78
N ASP A 23 20.98 -12.20 -17.55
CA ASP A 23 21.13 -13.19 -18.61
C ASP A 23 19.74 -13.81 -18.87
N ALA A 24 19.28 -13.78 -20.12
CA ALA A 24 17.99 -14.37 -20.53
C ALA A 24 17.77 -15.81 -19.99
N PRO A 25 18.73 -16.75 -20.09
CA PRO A 25 18.55 -18.09 -19.51
C PRO A 25 18.52 -18.10 -17.97
N SER A 26 19.29 -17.22 -17.32
CA SER A 26 19.29 -17.10 -15.86
C SER A 26 17.93 -16.62 -15.34
N ARG A 27 17.32 -15.65 -16.04
CA ARG A 27 15.97 -15.17 -15.72
C ARG A 27 14.92 -16.27 -15.88
N GLN A 28 14.94 -17.00 -16.99
CA GLN A 28 14.00 -18.11 -17.23
C GLN A 28 14.15 -19.24 -16.21
N HIS A 29 15.40 -19.58 -15.84
CA HIS A 29 15.66 -20.58 -14.80
C HIS A 29 15.10 -20.13 -13.44
N HIS A 30 15.19 -18.84 -13.13
CA HIS A 30 14.61 -18.31 -11.91
C HIS A 30 13.08 -18.32 -11.91
N GLU A 31 12.45 -17.88 -13.01
CA GLU A 31 10.99 -17.84 -13.15
C GLU A 31 10.38 -19.25 -13.17
N SER A 32 11.08 -20.24 -13.73
CA SER A 32 10.67 -21.63 -13.72
C SER A 32 10.84 -22.32 -12.35
N GLY A 33 11.68 -21.78 -11.47
CA GLY A 33 11.96 -22.35 -10.15
C GLY A 33 10.71 -22.43 -9.26
N LEU A 34 10.56 -23.54 -8.52
CA LEU A 34 9.41 -23.77 -7.64
C LEU A 34 9.26 -22.69 -6.56
N ARG A 35 10.39 -22.16 -6.07
CA ARG A 35 10.40 -21.07 -5.07
C ARG A 35 9.75 -19.80 -5.61
N HIS A 36 9.99 -19.47 -6.87
CA HIS A 36 9.39 -18.30 -7.52
C HIS A 36 7.88 -18.49 -7.68
N LYS A 37 7.46 -19.61 -8.27
CA LYS A 37 6.04 -19.95 -8.45
C LYS A 37 5.27 -19.94 -7.12
N GLY A 38 5.81 -20.58 -6.09
CA GLY A 38 5.18 -20.61 -4.76
C GLY A 38 5.04 -19.22 -4.10
N ASN A 39 6.02 -18.33 -4.32
CA ASN A 39 5.92 -16.95 -3.84
C ASN A 39 4.90 -16.13 -4.63
N VAL A 40 4.80 -16.34 -5.95
CA VAL A 40 3.78 -15.72 -6.80
C VAL A 40 2.38 -16.16 -6.37
N ASP A 41 2.16 -17.46 -6.15
CA ASP A 41 0.87 -17.99 -5.72
C ASP A 41 0.45 -17.46 -4.34
N ARG A 42 1.42 -17.28 -3.43
CA ARG A 42 1.19 -16.66 -2.13
C ARG A 42 0.82 -15.19 -2.29
N TYR A 43 1.57 -14.45 -3.11
CA TYR A 43 1.30 -13.04 -3.38
C TYR A 43 -0.10 -12.82 -3.96
N ILE A 44 -0.54 -13.67 -4.90
CA ILE A 44 -1.89 -13.63 -5.47
C ILE A 44 -2.93 -13.83 -4.36
N ARG A 45 -2.76 -14.82 -3.48
CA ARG A 45 -3.67 -15.07 -2.35
C ARG A 45 -3.69 -13.91 -1.36
N ASP A 46 -2.55 -13.30 -1.10
CA ASP A 46 -2.43 -12.17 -0.18
C ASP A 46 -3.11 -10.91 -0.74
N ILE A 47 -3.10 -10.70 -2.06
CA ILE A 47 -3.84 -9.59 -2.70
C ILE A 47 -5.34 -9.69 -2.40
N TYR A 48 -5.94 -10.88 -2.60
CA TYR A 48 -7.36 -11.07 -2.35
C TYR A 48 -7.71 -10.80 -0.88
N LYS A 49 -6.97 -11.41 0.05
CA LYS A 49 -7.18 -11.20 1.50
C LYS A 49 -6.97 -9.75 1.92
N THR A 50 -5.95 -9.09 1.38
CA THR A 50 -5.65 -7.68 1.68
C THR A 50 -6.74 -6.77 1.15
N SER A 51 -7.32 -7.07 -0.03
CA SER A 51 -8.41 -6.27 -0.58
C SER A 51 -9.68 -6.32 0.29
N GLU A 52 -9.99 -7.49 0.86
CA GLU A 52 -11.12 -7.64 1.77
C GLU A 52 -10.88 -6.92 3.11
N LYS A 53 -9.67 -7.06 3.67
CA LYS A 53 -9.29 -6.33 4.89
C LYS A 53 -9.37 -4.82 4.69
N LYS A 54 -8.78 -4.30 3.61
CA LYS A 54 -8.83 -2.87 3.28
C LYS A 54 -10.25 -2.33 3.17
N LYS A 55 -11.20 -3.10 2.65
CA LYS A 55 -12.62 -2.70 2.60
C LYS A 55 -13.25 -2.63 4.00
N LYS A 56 -12.92 -3.58 4.88
CA LYS A 56 -13.38 -3.58 6.27
C LYS A 56 -12.77 -2.43 7.06
N ASP A 57 -11.46 -2.25 6.94
CA ASP A 57 -10.71 -1.19 7.61
C ASP A 57 -11.25 0.18 7.18
N ALA A 58 -11.44 0.42 5.87
CA ALA A 58 -12.04 1.66 5.39
C ALA A 58 -13.48 1.91 5.91
N ALA A 59 -14.29 0.86 6.06
CA ALA A 59 -15.63 0.97 6.62
C ALA A 59 -15.64 1.20 8.14
N GLU A 60 -14.60 0.76 8.85
CA GLU A 60 -14.40 1.07 10.26
C GLU A 60 -13.90 2.50 10.44
N GLU A 61 -12.88 2.90 9.68
CA GLU A 61 -12.37 4.27 9.62
C GLU A 61 -13.50 5.28 9.33
N GLU A 62 -14.37 5.03 8.36
CA GLU A 62 -15.51 5.92 8.08
C GLU A 62 -16.47 6.04 9.28
N ARG A 63 -16.72 4.93 10.01
CA ARG A 63 -17.58 4.94 11.19
C ARG A 63 -16.95 5.72 12.35
N GLU A 64 -15.65 5.58 12.55
CA GLU A 64 -14.91 6.32 13.57
C GLU A 64 -14.85 7.81 13.23
N LEU A 65 -14.56 8.16 11.98
CA LEU A 65 -14.58 9.55 11.50
C LEU A 65 -15.94 10.20 11.72
N LYS A 66 -17.05 9.51 11.43
CA LYS A 66 -18.41 10.01 11.69
C LYS A 66 -18.66 10.27 13.18
N ARG A 67 -18.15 9.40 14.07
CA ARG A 67 -18.28 9.60 15.53
C ARG A 67 -17.47 10.79 16.01
N ILE A 68 -16.24 10.93 15.53
CA ILE A 68 -15.36 12.04 15.86
C ILE A 68 -15.96 13.35 15.34
N ASP A 69 -16.46 13.39 14.11
CA ASP A 69 -17.10 14.57 13.53
C ASP A 69 -18.36 14.96 14.32
N ALA A 70 -19.19 14.00 14.74
CA ALA A 70 -20.34 14.30 15.61
C ALA A 70 -19.92 14.93 16.95
N ALA A 71 -18.95 14.32 17.65
CA ALA A 71 -18.44 14.84 18.91
C ALA A 71 -17.75 16.21 18.76
N ALA A 72 -17.01 16.40 17.65
CA ALA A 72 -16.38 17.67 17.34
C ALA A 72 -17.42 18.76 17.05
N ARG A 73 -18.48 18.46 16.29
CA ARG A 73 -19.59 19.39 16.05
C ARG A 73 -20.28 19.78 17.35
N GLU A 74 -20.55 18.82 18.23
CA GLU A 74 -21.13 19.08 19.55
C GLU A 74 -20.21 19.99 20.39
N ALA A 75 -18.92 19.69 20.44
CA ALA A 75 -17.95 20.54 21.13
C ALA A 75 -17.85 21.94 20.54
N ILE A 76 -17.88 22.10 19.21
CA ILE A 76 -17.87 23.40 18.53
C ILE A 76 -19.12 24.22 18.90
N ILE A 77 -20.29 23.57 19.00
CA ILE A 77 -21.54 24.25 19.41
C ILE A 77 -21.46 24.71 20.88
N ILE A 78 -20.78 23.96 21.74
CA ILE A 78 -20.59 24.29 23.15
C ILE A 78 -19.57 25.43 23.33
N GLU A 79 -18.46 25.39 22.58
CA GLU A 79 -17.37 26.39 22.64
C GLU A 79 -17.73 27.70 21.92
N HIS A 80 -18.63 27.65 20.93
CA HIS A 80 -19.20 28.80 20.27
C HIS A 80 -20.73 28.77 20.38
N PRO A 81 -21.29 29.16 21.56
CA PRO A 81 -22.70 29.48 21.61
C PRO A 81 -22.94 30.59 20.58
N CYS A 82 -23.76 30.28 19.58
CA CYS A 82 -24.22 31.23 18.59
C CYS A 82 -24.49 32.59 19.26
N PRO A 83 -23.86 33.70 18.84
CA PRO A 83 -24.30 35.02 19.28
C PRO A 83 -25.68 35.24 18.66
N ALA A 84 -26.71 34.79 19.39
CA ALA A 84 -28.09 35.02 19.05
C ALA A 84 -28.29 36.53 18.92
N SER A 85 -28.45 36.98 17.68
CA SER A 85 -29.19 38.17 17.27
C SER A 85 -29.20 39.34 18.27
N THR A 86 -28.19 40.21 18.21
CA THR A 86 -28.46 41.64 18.34
C THR A 86 -29.12 42.10 17.02
N ARG A 87 -30.43 41.90 16.88
CA ARG A 87 -31.19 42.56 15.82
C ARG A 87 -32.54 43.07 16.32
N SER A 88 -32.54 44.38 16.54
CA SER A 88 -33.63 45.34 16.82
C SER A 88 -33.83 45.69 18.28
#